data_AF-A0A966F7L6-F1
#
_entry.id   AF-A0A966F7L6-F1
#
_cell.length_a   1.000
_cell.length_b   1.000
_cell.length_c   1.000
_cell.angle_alpha   90.00
_cell.angle_beta   90.00
_cell.angle_gamma   90.00
#
_symmetry.space_group_name_H-M   'P 1'
#
loop_
_entity.id
_entity.type
_entity.pdbx_description
1 polymer ?
#
loop_
_entity_poly.entity_id
_entity_poly.type
_entity_poly.pdbx_seq_one_letter_code
_entity_poly.pdbx_strand_id
1 'polypeptide(L)'
;LLLVFILYYFQFGDFFAYFKSGDNIHLVFPYAIFNASKSWVGTAWLEDVLFVFFIYILTVITLRNTKHRSFFYFSLVYLIATTFVQHRDISRYSLPLWPMACIAFESFFTSKKFKIAAMILLPAIFLYAWNFFVQNVMPIGEWQPFL
;
A
#
# COMPACT_ATOMS: atom_id res chain seq x y z
N LEU A 1 -12.75 -6.76 -13.54
CA LEU A 1 -11.44 -6.84 -14.21
C LEU A 1 -11.58 -7.06 -15.72
N LEU A 2 -12.25 -8.13 -16.18
CA LEU A 2 -12.43 -8.39 -17.63
C LEU A 2 -13.07 -7.23 -18.42
N LEU A 3 -14.08 -6.56 -17.85
CA LEU A 3 -14.70 -5.37 -18.45
C LEU A 3 -13.69 -4.22 -18.73
N VAL A 4 -12.67 -4.08 -17.88
CA VAL A 4 -11.64 -3.04 -18.04
C VAL A 4 -10.72 -3.39 -19.21
N PHE A 5 -10.34 -4.66 -19.34
CA PHE A 5 -9.54 -5.11 -20.49
C PHE A 5 -10.32 -5.03 -21.81
N ILE A 6 -11.64 -5.24 -21.79
CA ILE A 6 -12.51 -5.00 -22.96
C ILE A 6 -12.52 -3.52 -23.33
N LEU A 7 -12.60 -2.61 -22.35
CA LEU A 7 -12.51 -1.16 -22.61
C LEU A 7 -11.16 -0.81 -23.23
N TYR A 8 -10.05 -1.38 -22.75
CA TYR A 8 -8.74 -1.18 -23.37
C TYR A 8 -8.67 -1.66 -24.81
N TYR A 9 -9.32 -2.79 -25.12
CA TYR A 9 -9.41 -3.26 -26.50
C TYR A 9 -10.14 -2.26 -27.40
N PHE A 10 -11.27 -1.69 -26.96
CA PHE A 10 -12.01 -0.69 -27.74
C PHE A 10 -11.27 0.66 -27.85
N GLN A 11 -10.54 1.07 -26.81
CA GLN A 11 -9.87 2.37 -26.76
C GLN A 11 -8.50 2.36 -27.47
N PHE A 12 -7.71 1.30 -27.27
CA PHE A 12 -6.30 1.22 -27.70
C PHE A 12 -6.05 0.12 -28.74
N GLY A 13 -7.08 -0.65 -29.12
CA GLY A 13 -6.93 -1.79 -30.03
C GLY A 13 -6.22 -3.00 -29.41
N ASP A 14 -5.98 -2.97 -28.09
CA ASP A 14 -5.17 -3.97 -27.39
C ASP A 14 -5.79 -4.37 -26.05
N PHE A 15 -6.20 -5.63 -25.95
CA PHE A 15 -6.78 -6.20 -24.74
C PHE A 15 -5.79 -6.20 -23.57
N PHE A 16 -4.48 -6.31 -23.83
CA PHE A 16 -3.44 -6.35 -22.80
C PHE A 16 -2.67 -5.03 -22.67
N ALA A 17 -3.24 -3.92 -23.15
CA ALA A 17 -2.58 -2.61 -23.17
C ALA A 17 -1.94 -2.22 -21.82
N TYR A 18 -2.63 -2.49 -20.71
CA TYR A 18 -2.13 -2.22 -19.36
C TYR A 18 -0.75 -2.84 -19.07
N PHE A 19 -0.52 -4.10 -19.46
CA PHE A 19 0.75 -4.79 -19.22
C PHE A 19 1.89 -4.27 -20.10
N LYS A 20 1.56 -3.51 -21.15
CA LYS A 20 2.55 -2.87 -22.03
C LYS A 20 2.89 -1.46 -21.59
N SER A 21 2.12 -0.86 -20.68
CA SER A 21 2.55 0.36 -19.99
C SER A 21 3.75 -0.01 -19.11
N GLY A 22 4.92 0.59 -19.35
CA GLY A 22 6.19 0.21 -18.72
C GLY A 22 6.27 0.46 -17.20
N ASP A 23 5.16 0.78 -16.56
CA ASP A 23 5.04 1.22 -15.16
C ASP A 23 4.44 0.11 -14.27
N ASN A 24 4.87 -1.13 -14.51
CA ASN A 24 4.44 -2.28 -13.72
C ASN A 24 5.32 -2.44 -12.49
N ILE A 25 4.70 -2.83 -11.37
CA ILE A 25 5.32 -3.06 -10.05
C ILE A 25 6.70 -3.73 -10.22
N HIS A 26 7.76 -2.97 -9.99
CA HIS A 26 9.12 -3.47 -10.07
C HIS A 26 9.43 -4.29 -8.82
N LEU A 27 9.11 -5.58 -8.85
CA LEU A 27 9.63 -6.56 -7.90
C LEU A 27 11.09 -6.81 -8.27
N VAL A 28 12.02 -6.16 -7.58
CA VAL A 28 13.45 -6.18 -7.95
C VAL A 28 14.27 -7.01 -6.97
N PHE A 29 14.33 -6.55 -5.73
CA PHE A 29 15.16 -7.16 -4.68
C PHE A 29 14.55 -6.83 -3.31
N PRO A 30 14.66 -7.71 -2.30
CA PRO A 30 14.16 -7.42 -0.95
C PRO A 30 14.74 -6.10 -0.42
N TYR A 31 13.87 -5.24 0.08
CA TYR A 31 14.20 -3.94 0.65
C TYR A 31 14.84 -2.95 -0.35
N ALA A 32 14.65 -3.16 -1.66
CA ALA A 32 15.10 -2.22 -2.71
C ALA A 32 14.53 -0.80 -2.54
N ILE A 33 13.43 -0.66 -1.80
CA ILE A 33 12.84 0.61 -1.38
C ILE A 33 13.79 1.53 -0.60
N PHE A 34 14.84 1.03 0.05
CA PHE A 34 15.78 1.90 0.75
C PHE A 34 16.86 2.49 -0.17
N ASN A 35 16.82 2.18 -1.46
CA ASN A 35 17.68 2.82 -2.44
C ASN A 35 17.08 4.15 -2.93
N ALA A 36 17.40 5.24 -2.23
CA ALA A 36 16.91 6.58 -2.53
C ALA A 36 17.28 7.10 -3.94
N SER A 37 18.29 6.51 -4.59
CA SER A 37 18.71 6.89 -5.96
C SER A 37 17.74 6.42 -7.06
N LYS A 38 16.71 5.63 -6.71
CA LYS A 38 15.75 5.08 -7.66
C LYS A 38 14.57 6.03 -7.89
N SER A 39 14.11 6.09 -9.15
CA SER A 39 13.10 7.02 -9.65
C SER A 39 11.80 7.02 -8.83
N TRP A 40 11.33 5.84 -8.41
CA TRP A 40 10.08 5.65 -7.69
C TRP A 40 10.22 5.64 -6.17
N VAL A 41 11.45 5.81 -5.66
CA VAL A 41 11.75 5.76 -4.22
C VAL A 41 11.91 7.17 -3.67
N GLY A 42 12.82 7.98 -4.25
CA GLY A 42 13.15 9.31 -3.76
C GLY A 42 13.68 9.35 -2.33
N THR A 43 13.79 10.54 -1.74
CA THR A 43 14.36 10.74 -0.39
C THR A 43 13.33 10.93 0.71
N ALA A 44 12.05 11.16 0.40
CA ALA A 44 11.10 11.78 1.35
C ALA A 44 11.05 11.22 2.79
N TRP A 45 10.36 10.16 3.20
CA TRP A 45 10.18 9.80 4.61
C TRP A 45 10.45 8.31 4.80
N LEU A 46 11.61 7.81 4.38
CA LEU A 46 11.90 6.35 4.34
C LEU A 46 11.80 5.68 5.72
N GLU A 47 11.86 6.44 6.80
CA GLU A 47 11.64 5.99 8.17
C GLU A 47 10.23 5.45 8.37
N ASP A 48 9.22 6.01 7.70
CA ASP A 48 7.82 5.54 7.78
C ASP A 48 7.68 4.09 7.27
N VAL A 49 8.42 3.75 6.21
CA VAL A 49 8.48 2.43 5.60
C VAL A 49 8.99 1.39 6.60
N LEU A 50 9.95 1.75 7.46
CA LEU A 50 10.44 0.86 8.53
C LEU A 50 9.32 0.54 9.52
N PHE A 51 8.52 1.52 9.92
CA PHE A 51 7.38 1.29 10.81
C PHE A 51 6.31 0.41 10.16
N VAL A 52 6.04 0.61 8.87
CA VAL A 52 5.11 -0.24 8.11
C VAL A 52 5.58 -1.69 8.08
N PHE A 53 6.83 -1.94 7.69
CA PHE A 53 7.39 -3.30 7.72
C PHE A 53 7.38 -3.90 9.11
N PHE A 54 7.74 -3.11 10.13
CA PHE A 54 7.77 -3.58 11.51
C PHE A 54 6.39 -4.08 11.98
N ILE A 55 5.33 -3.30 11.75
CA ILE A 55 3.95 -3.68 12.11
C ILE A 55 3.56 -4.98 11.40
N TYR A 56 3.87 -5.14 10.11
CA TYR A 56 3.49 -6.33 9.36
C TYR A 56 4.35 -7.56 9.64
N ILE A 57 5.63 -7.39 9.97
CA ILE A 57 6.47 -8.47 10.50
C ILE A 57 5.88 -8.97 11.82
N LEU A 58 5.55 -8.06 12.75
CA LEU A 58 4.90 -8.44 13.99
C LEU A 58 3.55 -9.11 13.75
N THR A 59 2.77 -8.63 12.78
CA THR A 59 1.48 -9.23 12.38
C THR A 59 1.68 -10.69 11.99
N VAL A 60 2.64 -10.99 11.11
CA VAL A 60 2.94 -12.35 10.66
C VAL A 60 3.40 -13.23 11.82
N ILE A 61 4.26 -12.72 12.70
CA ILE A 61 4.74 -13.45 13.88
C ILE A 61 3.58 -13.81 14.81
N THR A 62 2.71 -12.85 15.12
CA THR A 62 1.54 -13.06 15.99
C THR A 62 0.53 -14.03 15.38
N LEU A 63 0.28 -13.93 14.07
CA LEU A 63 -0.67 -14.81 13.37
C LEU A 63 -0.17 -16.25 13.25
N ARG A 64 1.13 -16.52 13.43
CA ARG A 64 1.73 -17.87 13.34
C ARG A 64 1.04 -18.90 14.24
N ASN A 65 0.52 -18.50 15.40
CA ASN A 65 -0.08 -19.42 16.37
C ASN A 65 -1.61 -19.45 16.29
N THR A 66 -2.22 -18.75 15.34
CA THR A 66 -3.68 -18.71 15.21
C THR A 66 -4.23 -20.01 14.63
N LYS A 67 -5.46 -20.35 15.01
CA LYS A 67 -6.20 -21.49 14.46
C LYS A 67 -6.42 -21.35 12.95
N HIS A 68 -6.60 -20.12 12.47
CA HIS A 68 -6.82 -19.79 11.07
C HIS A 68 -5.48 -19.63 10.32
N ARG A 69 -4.85 -20.76 10.00
CA ARG A 69 -3.56 -20.80 9.29
C ARG A 69 -3.55 -20.01 7.97
N SER A 70 -4.70 -19.86 7.32
CA SER A 70 -4.84 -19.04 6.10
C SER A 70 -4.41 -17.58 6.33
N PHE A 71 -4.71 -16.98 7.49
CA PHE A 71 -4.30 -15.60 7.80
C PHE A 71 -2.79 -15.46 7.88
N PHE A 72 -2.13 -16.45 8.47
CA PHE A 72 -0.67 -16.50 8.51
C PHE A 72 -0.07 -16.60 7.11
N TYR A 73 -0.49 -17.58 6.31
CA TYR A 73 0.09 -17.77 4.97
C TYR A 73 -0.20 -16.60 4.03
N PHE A 74 -1.42 -16.07 4.06
CA PHE A 74 -1.78 -14.86 3.31
C PHE A 74 -0.87 -13.69 3.69
N SER A 75 -0.74 -13.43 4.99
CA SER A 75 0.08 -12.31 5.49
C SER A 75 1.56 -12.49 5.17
N LEU A 76 2.07 -13.72 5.29
CA LEU A 76 3.47 -14.05 5.00
C LEU A 76 3.79 -13.84 3.52
N VAL A 77 2.97 -14.38 2.61
CA VAL A 77 3.19 -14.24 1.16
C VAL A 77 3.13 -12.77 0.74
N TYR A 78 2.14 -12.02 1.24
CA TYR A 78 2.02 -10.59 0.95
C TYR A 78 3.18 -9.78 1.52
N LEU A 79 3.62 -10.07 2.75
CA LEU A 79 4.77 -9.40 3.35
C LEU A 79 6.04 -9.65 2.51
N ILE A 80 6.30 -10.91 2.14
CA ILE A 80 7.45 -11.27 1.29
C ILE A 80 7.37 -10.50 -0.02
N ALA A 81 6.24 -10.54 -0.73
CA ALA A 81 6.05 -9.80 -1.99
C ALA A 81 6.30 -8.29 -1.80
N THR A 82 5.80 -7.71 -0.71
CA THR A 82 5.97 -6.28 -0.38
C THR A 82 7.45 -5.92 -0.19
N THR A 83 8.28 -6.82 0.34
CA THR A 83 9.72 -6.53 0.48
C THR A 83 10.41 -6.30 -0.87
N PHE A 84 9.92 -6.88 -1.96
CA PHE A 84 10.53 -6.73 -3.29
C PHE A 84 10.09 -5.46 -4.02
N VAL A 85 9.07 -4.75 -3.51
CA VAL A 85 8.53 -3.55 -4.15
C VAL A 85 9.52 -2.39 -4.04
N GLN A 86 9.94 -1.84 -5.18
CA GLN A 86 10.83 -0.68 -5.25
C GLN A 86 10.03 0.62 -5.51
N HIS A 87 9.09 0.95 -4.62
CA HIS A 87 8.19 2.10 -4.79
C HIS A 87 7.87 2.76 -3.45
N ARG A 88 7.86 4.10 -3.39
CA ARG A 88 7.65 4.89 -2.16
C ARG A 88 6.38 4.50 -1.39
N ASP A 89 5.29 4.29 -2.11
CA ASP A 89 3.98 3.99 -1.55
C ASP A 89 3.83 2.56 -0.96
N ILE A 90 4.84 2.03 -0.24
CA ILE A 90 4.77 0.71 0.41
C ILE A 90 3.54 0.57 1.30
N SER A 91 3.13 1.65 1.98
CA SER A 91 1.91 1.68 2.78
C SER A 91 0.66 1.32 1.96
N ARG A 92 0.60 1.70 0.68
CA ARG A 92 -0.51 1.38 -0.24
C ARG A 92 -0.43 -0.06 -0.74
N TYR A 93 0.76 -0.53 -1.13
CA TYR A 93 0.96 -1.92 -1.57
C TYR A 93 0.68 -2.94 -0.45
N SER A 94 0.86 -2.52 0.80
CA SER A 94 0.62 -3.35 1.98
C SER A 94 -0.78 -3.21 2.58
N LEU A 95 -1.68 -2.41 2.00
CA LEU A 95 -3.08 -2.29 2.46
C LEU A 95 -3.81 -3.63 2.65
N PRO A 96 -3.60 -4.67 1.81
CA PRO A 96 -4.20 -5.98 2.04
C PRO A 96 -3.80 -6.64 3.37
N LEU A 97 -2.66 -6.25 3.95
CA LEU A 97 -2.21 -6.73 5.27
C LEU A 97 -2.87 -5.99 6.44
N TRP A 98 -3.49 -4.84 6.20
CA TRP A 98 -4.07 -4.02 7.27
C TRP A 98 -5.14 -4.74 8.10
N PRO A 99 -6.14 -5.44 7.49
CA PRO A 99 -7.10 -6.22 8.25
C PRO A 99 -6.44 -7.32 9.09
N MET A 100 -5.34 -7.91 8.60
CA MET A 100 -4.59 -8.94 9.32
C MET A 100 -3.90 -8.35 10.56
N ALA A 101 -3.35 -7.13 10.45
CA ALA A 101 -2.79 -6.41 11.59
C ALA A 101 -3.87 -6.08 12.63
N CYS A 102 -5.06 -5.65 12.20
CA CYS A 102 -6.18 -5.40 13.11
C CYS A 102 -6.62 -6.66 13.87
N ILE A 103 -6.65 -7.83 13.20
CA ILE A 103 -6.96 -9.11 13.85
C ILE A 103 -5.83 -9.51 14.81
N ALA A 104 -4.57 -9.40 14.38
CA ALA A 104 -3.41 -9.78 15.19
C ALA A 104 -3.29 -8.96 16.48
N PHE A 105 -3.65 -7.67 16.42
CA PHE A 105 -3.53 -6.73 17.54
C PHE A 105 -4.88 -6.21 18.04
N GLU A 106 -5.93 -7.02 17.93
CA GLU A 106 -7.29 -6.64 18.33
C GLU A 106 -7.33 -6.04 19.74
N SER A 107 -6.69 -6.69 20.71
CA SER A 107 -6.66 -6.23 22.11
C SER A 107 -5.97 -4.88 22.29
N PHE A 108 -4.97 -4.57 21.46
CA PHE A 108 -4.29 -3.28 21.46
C PHE A 108 -5.20 -2.19 20.87
N PHE A 109 -5.75 -2.42 19.67
CA PHE A 109 -6.61 -1.46 18.97
C PHE A 109 -7.95 -1.22 19.68
N THR A 110 -8.46 -2.21 20.42
CA THR A 110 -9.71 -2.06 21.19
C THR A 110 -9.51 -1.52 22.60
N SER A 111 -8.26 -1.36 23.04
CA SER A 111 -7.93 -0.86 24.37
C SER A 111 -8.43 0.57 24.60
N LYS A 112 -8.81 0.88 25.85
CA LYS A 112 -9.26 2.23 26.23
C LYS A 112 -8.20 3.30 25.93
N LYS A 113 -6.92 2.98 26.16
CA LYS A 113 -5.79 3.87 25.91
C LYS A 113 -5.68 4.20 24.42
N PHE A 114 -5.74 3.19 23.55
CA PHE A 114 -5.70 3.39 22.11
C PHE A 114 -6.89 4.23 21.63
N LYS A 115 -8.11 3.90 22.07
CA LYS A 115 -9.32 4.65 21.70
C LYS A 115 -9.24 6.12 22.07
N ILE A 116 -8.74 6.44 23.27
CA ILE A 116 -8.53 7.84 23.69
C ILE A 116 -7.52 8.54 22.78
N ALA A 117 -6.37 7.91 22.51
CA ALA A 117 -5.36 8.47 21.62
C ALA A 117 -5.90 8.69 20.19
N ALA A 118 -6.63 7.71 19.65
CA ALA A 118 -7.26 7.81 18.34
C ALA A 118 -8.30 8.94 18.27
N MET A 119 -9.09 9.13 19.34
CA MET A 119 -10.07 10.21 19.42
C MET A 119 -9.41 11.59 19.42
N ILE A 120 -8.29 11.73 20.14
CA ILE A 120 -7.50 12.98 20.15
C ILE A 120 -6.87 13.24 18.78
N LEU A 121 -6.41 12.20 18.07
CA LEU A 121 -5.79 12.33 16.75
C LEU A 121 -6.80 12.53 15.61
N LEU A 122 -8.07 12.18 15.79
CA LEU A 122 -9.07 12.23 14.72
C LEU A 122 -9.19 13.60 14.02
N PRO A 123 -9.18 14.75 14.72
CA PRO A 123 -9.20 16.06 14.07
C PRO A 123 -7.96 16.30 13.19
N ALA A 124 -6.77 15.87 13.65
CA ALA A 124 -5.54 16.01 12.88
C ALA A 124 -5.56 15.13 11.62
N ILE A 125 -6.05 13.88 11.74
CA ILE A 125 -6.23 12.96 10.60
C ILE A 125 -7.20 13.58 9.58
N PHE A 126 -8.31 14.16 10.04
CA PHE A 126 -9.28 14.82 9.17
C PHE A 126 -8.67 16.00 8.42
N LEU A 127 -7.98 16.91 9.13
CA LEU A 127 -7.33 18.06 8.49
C LEU A 127 -6.24 17.63 7.50
N TYR A 128 -5.46 16.60 7.85
CA TYR A 128 -4.47 16.02 6.94
C TYR A 128 -5.14 15.50 5.65
N ALA A 129 -6.17 14.67 5.78
CA ALA A 129 -6.88 14.11 4.63
C ALA A 129 -7.51 15.20 3.76
N TRP A 130 -8.12 16.20 4.38
CA TRP A 130 -8.72 17.33 3.67
C TRP A 130 -7.70 18.10 2.83
N ASN A 131 -6.58 18.49 3.44
CA ASN A 131 -5.52 19.21 2.72
C ASN A 131 -4.90 18.34 1.62
N PHE A 132 -4.74 17.04 1.89
CA PHE A 132 -4.25 16.10 0.87
C PHE A 132 -5.18 16.06 -0.34
N PHE A 133 -6.49 15.96 -0.16
CA PHE A 133 -7.43 15.95 -1.29
C PHE A 133 -7.41 17.25 -2.10
N VAL A 134 -7.28 18.41 -1.44
CA VAL A 134 -7.22 19.71 -2.13
C VAL A 134 -5.96 19.84 -2.99
N GLN A 135 -4.86 19.20 -2.61
CA GLN A 135 -3.59 19.25 -3.34
C GLN A 135 -3.39 18.07 -4.31
N ASN A 136 -4.13 16.97 -4.12
CA ASN A 136 -4.11 15.80 -5.00
C ASN A 136 -5.08 16.00 -6.18
N VAL A 137 -4.93 17.13 -6.88
CA VAL A 137 -5.67 17.42 -8.10
C VAL A 137 -4.89 16.84 -9.27
N MET A 138 -5.57 16.10 -10.15
CA MET A 138 -4.96 15.59 -11.38
C MET A 138 -4.46 16.78 -12.21
N PRO A 139 -3.14 16.91 -12.46
CA PRO A 139 -2.58 18.11 -13.10
C PRO A 139 -3.01 18.26 -14.57
N ILE A 140 -3.49 17.19 -15.20
CA ILE A 140 -3.98 17.19 -16.58
C ILE A 140 -5.46 16.82 -16.55
N GLY A 141 -6.34 17.81 -16.66
CA GLY A 141 -7.78 17.59 -16.81
C GLY A 141 -8.19 17.14 -18.23
N GLU A 142 -7.32 17.36 -19.22
CA GLU A 142 -7.57 17.09 -20.63
C GLU A 142 -6.46 16.22 -21.22
N TRP A 143 -6.76 14.93 -21.40
CA TRP A 143 -5.81 13.94 -21.92
C TRP A 143 -5.80 13.85 -23.45
N GLN A 144 -6.72 14.54 -24.13
CA GLN A 144 -6.83 14.56 -25.59
C GLN A 144 -5.51 14.89 -26.34
N PRO A 145 -4.65 15.80 -25.84
CA PRO A 145 -3.37 16.10 -26.50
C PRO A 145 -2.28 15.02 -26.36
N PHE A 146 -2.48 14.04 -25.47
CA PHE A 146 -1.49 12.99 -25.14
C PHE A 146 -1.93 11.58 -25.56
N LEU A 147 -3.12 11.45 -26.16
CA LEU A 147 -3.66 10.23 -26.77
C LEU A 147 -3.40 10.25 -28.28
#